data_AF-A0A562CUB2-F1
#
_entry.id   AF-A0A562CUB2-F1
#
_cell.length_a   1.000
_cell.length_b   1.000
_cell.length_c   1.000
_cell.angle_alpha   90.00
_cell.angle_beta   90.00
_cell.angle_gamma   90.00
#
_symmetry.space_group_name_H-M   'P 1'
#
loop_
_entity.id
_entity.type
_entity.pdbx_description
1 polymer ?
#
loop_
_entity_poly.entity_id
_entity_poly.type
_entity_poly.pdbx_seq_one_letter_code
_entity_poly.pdbx_strand_id
1 'polypeptide(L)'
;MRGLTMMRLLAAINGLLNVGGGKAPAAHSAYVVAMLRGSYTDDTGESQRFLLVDGLGVGYGGRDHADGIDAVYFVAQENYPVEFLETSYPVRLKSYGIAEDSGGPGRHRGGTGIVREYEILADDANLSIRIDSVRNPPWGVHGGMNGGSGYAVVNPGTPQERKLVPLSDGNRLLKGDILRIVTGGGGGFGHPYDRAAEDVLEDVLGGFVSRESAERDYGVVIAHGKVDAEATQRRRANRPAAKTFHRMEYVDVVS
;
A
#
# COMPACT_ATOMS: atom_id res chain seq x y z
N MET A 1 -0.67 16.16 -11.43
CA MET A 1 -1.65 16.65 -10.44
C MET A 1 -3.09 16.24 -10.73
N ARG A 2 -3.59 16.26 -11.98
CA ARG A 2 -5.00 15.97 -12.28
C ARG A 2 -5.50 14.58 -11.80
N GLY A 3 -4.69 13.53 -11.92
CA GLY A 3 -5.08 12.17 -11.50
C GLY A 3 -5.26 12.00 -9.99
N LEU A 4 -4.30 12.46 -9.17
CA LEU A 4 -4.39 12.36 -7.70
C LEU A 4 -5.60 13.11 -7.13
N THR A 5 -5.87 14.32 -7.65
CA THR A 5 -7.03 15.11 -7.23
C THR A 5 -8.34 14.40 -7.53
N MET A 6 -8.46 13.75 -8.70
CA MET A 6 -9.63 12.96 -9.06
C MET A 6 -9.85 11.79 -8.09
N MET A 7 -8.79 11.07 -7.73
CA MET A 7 -8.89 9.94 -6.77
C MET A 7 -9.39 10.40 -5.40
N ARG A 8 -8.92 11.55 -4.92
CA ARG A 8 -9.40 12.15 -3.66
C ARG A 8 -10.86 12.58 -3.74
N LEU A 9 -11.28 13.14 -4.88
CA LEU A 9 -12.68 13.52 -5.11
C LEU A 9 -13.59 12.27 -5.12
N LEU A 10 -13.17 11.20 -5.79
CA LEU A 10 -13.89 9.92 -5.79
C LEU A 10 -14.04 9.36 -4.38
N ALA A 11 -12.97 9.38 -3.58
CA ALA A 11 -13.03 8.97 -2.18
C ALA A 11 -14.05 9.82 -1.39
N ALA A 12 -14.01 11.14 -1.53
CA ALA A 12 -14.95 12.04 -0.85
C ALA A 12 -16.42 11.79 -1.26
N ILE A 13 -16.69 11.55 -2.54
CA ILE A 13 -18.03 11.19 -3.03
C ILE A 13 -18.50 9.87 -2.40
N ASN A 14 -17.65 8.85 -2.36
CA ASN A 14 -17.97 7.58 -1.68
C ASN A 14 -18.24 7.78 -0.18
N GLY A 15 -17.46 8.65 0.46
CA GLY A 15 -17.68 9.05 1.85
C GLY A 15 -19.07 9.66 2.05
N LEU A 16 -19.47 10.61 1.20
CA LEU A 16 -20.79 11.23 1.24
C LEU A 16 -21.92 10.21 1.07
N LEU A 17 -21.78 9.26 0.14
CA LEU A 17 -22.75 8.18 -0.06
C LEU A 17 -22.89 7.31 1.19
N ASN A 18 -21.78 7.01 1.87
CA ASN A 18 -21.80 6.22 3.11
C ASN A 18 -22.46 6.97 4.29
N VAL A 19 -22.31 8.29 4.40
CA VAL A 19 -23.07 9.11 5.36
C VAL A 19 -24.58 9.00 5.12
N GLY A 20 -24.99 8.94 3.84
CA GLY A 20 -26.40 8.77 3.45
C GLY A 20 -26.96 7.35 3.64
N GLY A 21 -26.23 6.44 4.31
CA GLY A 21 -26.63 5.03 4.46
C GLY A 21 -26.36 4.17 3.22
N GLY A 22 -25.64 4.70 2.24
CA GLY A 22 -25.14 3.93 1.11
C GLY A 22 -24.06 2.92 1.52
N LYS A 23 -23.75 2.03 0.58
CA LYS A 23 -22.74 0.98 0.73
C LYS A 23 -21.58 1.16 -0.25
N ALA A 24 -21.11 2.40 -0.36
CA ALA A 24 -20.00 2.70 -1.25
C ALA A 24 -18.69 2.10 -0.70
N PRO A 25 -17.72 1.73 -1.56
CA PRO A 25 -16.44 1.21 -1.11
C PRO A 25 -15.70 2.18 -0.18
N ALA A 26 -14.83 1.64 0.67
CA ALA A 26 -13.90 2.45 1.46
C ALA A 26 -12.97 3.27 0.57
N ALA A 27 -12.26 4.24 1.15
CA ALA A 27 -11.27 4.99 0.40
C ALA A 27 -10.11 4.08 -0.04
N HIS A 28 -9.46 4.44 -1.15
CA HIS A 28 -8.28 3.75 -1.65
C HIS A 28 -7.10 4.69 -1.83
N SER A 29 -5.90 4.14 -1.85
CA SER A 29 -4.72 4.88 -2.27
C SER A 29 -4.83 5.19 -3.76
N ALA A 30 -4.32 6.35 -4.18
CA ALA A 30 -4.09 6.60 -5.59
C ALA A 30 -2.88 5.77 -6.06
N TYR A 31 -2.61 5.75 -7.37
CA TYR A 31 -1.40 5.13 -7.89
C TYR A 31 -0.12 5.88 -7.45
N VAL A 32 1.01 5.18 -7.46
CA VAL A 32 2.34 5.75 -7.23
C VAL A 32 3.11 5.80 -8.54
N VAL A 33 3.84 6.88 -8.79
CA VAL A 33 4.75 7.00 -9.94
C VAL A 33 6.16 7.30 -9.47
N ALA A 34 7.12 6.48 -9.91
CA ALA A 34 8.54 6.71 -9.73
C ALA A 34 9.17 7.04 -11.09
N MET A 35 9.83 8.18 -11.19
CA MET A 35 10.51 8.61 -12.41
C MET A 35 12.00 8.72 -12.13
N LEU A 36 12.80 7.80 -12.69
CA LEU A 36 14.25 7.87 -12.64
C LEU A 36 14.78 8.39 -13.97
N ARG A 37 15.67 9.37 -13.90
CA ARG A 37 16.33 9.95 -15.06
C ARG A 37 17.81 10.17 -14.77
N GLY A 38 18.67 9.91 -15.73
CA GLY A 38 20.11 10.02 -15.49
C GLY A 38 20.93 9.46 -16.64
N SER A 39 22.14 9.05 -16.31
CA SER A 39 23.07 8.44 -17.26
C SER A 39 23.70 7.17 -16.71
N TYR A 40 24.03 6.26 -17.61
CA TYR A 40 24.76 5.05 -17.31
C TYR A 40 25.77 4.76 -18.44
N THR A 41 26.86 4.10 -18.11
CA THR A 41 27.83 3.59 -19.08
C THR A 41 27.39 2.20 -19.54
N ASP A 42 27.20 2.03 -20.85
CA ASP A 42 26.84 0.73 -21.44
C ASP A 42 28.06 -0.20 -21.61
N ASP A 43 27.83 -1.41 -22.11
CA ASP A 43 28.88 -2.42 -22.30
C ASP A 43 29.95 -2.02 -23.34
N THR A 44 29.67 -1.02 -24.18
CA THR A 44 30.63 -0.47 -25.14
C THR A 44 31.53 0.61 -24.51
N GLY A 45 31.21 1.05 -23.29
CA GLY A 45 31.88 2.14 -22.60
C GLY A 45 31.31 3.53 -22.93
N GLU A 46 30.21 3.61 -23.69
CA GLU A 46 29.57 4.87 -24.04
C GLU A 46 28.56 5.31 -22.97
N SER A 47 28.45 6.62 -22.74
CA SER A 47 27.49 7.19 -21.81
C SER A 47 26.12 7.34 -22.47
N GLN A 48 25.14 6.60 -21.96
CA GLN A 48 23.75 6.63 -22.41
C GLN A 48 22.88 7.40 -21.41
N ARG A 49 21.79 8.00 -21.90
CA ARG A 49 20.76 8.62 -21.06
C ARG A 49 19.55 7.72 -20.96
N PHE A 50 18.86 7.77 -19.82
CA PHE A 50 17.62 7.01 -19.63
C PHE A 50 16.54 7.85 -18.95
N LEU A 51 15.29 7.45 -19.20
CA LEU A 51 14.10 7.92 -18.50
C LEU A 51 13.21 6.71 -18.22
N LEU A 52 13.24 6.22 -16.99
CA LEU A 52 12.33 5.20 -16.48
C LEU A 52 11.15 5.91 -15.82
N VAL A 53 9.93 5.59 -16.25
CA VAL A 53 8.68 5.99 -15.58
C VAL A 53 7.96 4.72 -15.17
N ASP A 54 8.02 4.40 -13.88
CA ASP A 54 7.41 3.20 -13.33
C ASP A 54 6.12 3.54 -12.58
N GLY A 55 5.05 2.87 -12.98
CA GLY A 55 3.71 3.00 -12.40
C GLY A 55 3.47 1.85 -11.42
N LEU A 56 3.29 2.19 -10.14
CA LEU A 56 3.21 1.21 -9.07
C LEU A 56 1.79 1.05 -8.55
N GLY A 57 1.32 -0.20 -8.54
CA GLY A 57 0.01 -0.59 -8.04
C GLY A 57 -0.15 -0.35 -6.54
N VAL A 58 -1.39 -0.25 -6.09
CA VAL A 58 -1.79 0.09 -4.72
C VAL A 58 -2.97 -0.76 -4.29
N GLY A 59 -3.36 -0.65 -3.01
CA GLY A 59 -4.54 -1.32 -2.50
C GLY A 59 -5.81 -0.50 -2.60
N TYR A 60 -6.91 -1.17 -2.98
CA TYR A 60 -8.23 -0.56 -3.08
C TYR A 60 -9.08 -0.71 -1.82
N GLY A 61 -10.10 0.12 -1.64
CA GLY A 61 -10.94 0.08 -0.45
C GLY A 61 -11.80 -1.18 -0.40
N GLY A 62 -11.99 -1.71 0.80
CA GLY A 62 -12.95 -2.79 1.06
C GLY A 62 -14.35 -2.40 0.63
N ARG A 63 -15.11 -3.38 0.14
CA ARG A 63 -16.49 -3.21 -0.34
C ARG A 63 -17.45 -3.82 0.68
N ASP A 64 -18.73 -3.55 0.52
CA ASP A 64 -19.76 -4.12 1.38
C ASP A 64 -19.97 -5.63 1.19
N HIS A 65 -19.45 -6.19 0.10
CA HIS A 65 -19.63 -7.59 -0.30
C HIS A 65 -18.31 -8.35 -0.56
N ALA A 66 -17.16 -7.68 -0.49
CA ALA A 66 -15.87 -8.29 -0.81
C ALA A 66 -14.69 -7.41 -0.37
N ASP A 67 -13.52 -8.01 -0.25
CA ASP A 67 -12.26 -7.30 0.01
C ASP A 67 -11.92 -6.31 -1.11
N GLY A 68 -11.09 -5.34 -0.78
CA GLY A 68 -10.48 -4.43 -1.73
C GLY A 68 -9.48 -5.17 -2.61
N ILE A 69 -9.28 -4.70 -3.84
CA ILE A 69 -8.36 -5.31 -4.78
C ILE A 69 -6.91 -5.00 -4.34
N ASP A 70 -6.10 -6.03 -4.19
CA ASP A 70 -4.68 -5.94 -3.85
C ASP A 70 -3.84 -5.54 -5.09
N ALA A 71 -2.77 -4.77 -4.87
CA ALA A 71 -1.70 -4.52 -5.83
C ALA A 71 -2.13 -4.05 -7.25
N VAL A 72 -3.18 -3.22 -7.34
CA VAL A 72 -3.79 -2.81 -8.60
C VAL A 72 -3.46 -1.36 -8.99
N TYR A 73 -3.32 -1.11 -10.29
CA TYR A 73 -3.16 0.24 -10.83
C TYR A 73 -4.50 0.81 -11.32
N PHE A 74 -4.69 2.13 -11.22
CA PHE A 74 -5.93 2.77 -11.65
C PHE A 74 -6.09 2.76 -13.17
N VAL A 75 -7.08 1.99 -13.64
CA VAL A 75 -7.54 1.85 -15.04
C VAL A 75 -6.48 1.29 -16.00
N ALA A 76 -6.65 0.01 -16.36
CA ALA A 76 -6.08 -0.66 -17.54
C ALA A 76 -4.57 -0.47 -17.77
N GLN A 77 -3.77 -0.35 -16.70
CA GLN A 77 -2.32 -0.44 -16.80
C GLN A 77 -1.84 -1.78 -16.26
N GLU A 78 -0.98 -2.40 -17.03
CA GLU A 78 -0.29 -3.62 -16.67
C GLU A 78 1.02 -3.26 -15.96
N ASN A 79 1.43 -4.13 -15.03
CA ASN A 79 2.70 -3.98 -14.35
C ASN A 79 3.85 -4.29 -15.32
N TYR A 80 4.94 -3.51 -15.28
CA TYR A 80 6.13 -3.83 -16.07
C TYR A 80 6.70 -5.19 -15.66
N PRO A 81 6.87 -6.13 -16.61
CA PRO A 81 7.64 -7.36 -16.37
C PRO A 81 9.05 -7.01 -15.93
N VAL A 82 9.59 -7.78 -14.99
CA VAL A 82 10.93 -7.53 -14.44
C VAL A 82 12.00 -7.66 -15.53
N GLU A 83 11.82 -8.59 -16.47
CA GLU A 83 12.73 -8.83 -17.58
C GLU A 83 12.81 -7.60 -18.51
N PHE A 84 11.67 -6.97 -18.79
CA PHE A 84 11.62 -5.75 -19.57
C PHE A 84 12.29 -4.59 -18.84
N LEU A 85 12.01 -4.45 -17.54
CA LEU A 85 12.57 -3.39 -16.70
C LEU A 85 14.11 -3.47 -16.66
N GLU A 86 14.66 -4.64 -16.37
CA GLU A 86 16.11 -4.84 -16.21
C GLU A 86 16.87 -4.80 -17.54
N THR A 87 16.21 -5.17 -18.66
CA THR A 87 16.83 -5.10 -19.99
C THR A 87 16.84 -3.67 -20.54
N SER A 88 15.82 -2.87 -20.20
CA SER A 88 15.61 -1.55 -20.81
C SER A 88 16.21 -0.40 -20.01
N TYR A 89 16.49 -0.62 -18.71
CA TYR A 89 16.90 0.44 -17.80
C TYR A 89 18.03 -0.01 -16.88
N PRO A 90 18.92 0.91 -16.45
CA PRO A 90 20.05 0.60 -15.59
C PRO A 90 19.61 0.44 -14.11
N VAL A 91 18.72 -0.51 -13.87
CA VAL A 91 18.22 -0.91 -12.54
C VAL A 91 18.11 -2.42 -12.48
N ARG A 92 18.22 -2.98 -11.28
CA ARG A 92 17.90 -4.39 -11.00
C ARG A 92 16.83 -4.48 -9.93
N LEU A 93 15.79 -5.28 -10.15
CA LEU A 93 14.72 -5.46 -9.18
C LEU A 93 15.16 -6.50 -8.14
N LYS A 94 15.35 -6.06 -6.89
CA LYS A 94 15.78 -6.92 -5.78
C LYS A 94 14.61 -7.64 -5.12
N SER A 95 13.46 -6.97 -5.08
CA SER A 95 12.25 -7.48 -4.45
C SER A 95 11.03 -6.87 -5.12
N TYR A 96 10.00 -7.69 -5.29
CA TYR A 96 8.67 -7.26 -5.67
C TYR A 96 7.64 -8.18 -5.02
N GLY A 97 6.71 -7.61 -4.24
CA GLY A 97 5.72 -8.39 -3.54
C GLY A 97 4.67 -7.54 -2.86
N ILE A 98 3.84 -8.19 -2.04
CA ILE A 98 2.80 -7.56 -1.23
C ILE A 98 3.42 -6.73 -0.10
N ALA A 99 2.87 -5.54 0.14
CA ALA A 99 3.14 -4.80 1.35
C ALA A 99 2.21 -5.31 2.46
N GLU A 100 2.68 -6.29 3.23
CA GLU A 100 1.97 -6.86 4.39
C GLU A 100 1.46 -5.73 5.32
N ASP A 101 0.27 -5.91 5.89
CA ASP A 101 -0.41 -4.96 6.79
C ASP A 101 -0.73 -3.58 6.20
N SER A 102 -0.51 -3.37 4.89
CA SER A 102 -0.88 -2.09 4.26
C SER A 102 -2.39 -1.98 3.99
N GLY A 103 -3.11 -3.11 3.93
CA GLY A 103 -4.55 -3.15 3.76
C GLY A 103 -5.29 -2.80 5.05
N GLY A 104 -6.28 -1.92 4.98
CA GLY A 104 -7.04 -1.47 6.14
C GLY A 104 -7.88 -2.60 6.73
N PRO A 105 -7.75 -2.89 8.04
CA PRO A 105 -8.56 -3.92 8.69
C PRO A 105 -10.06 -3.66 8.60
N GLY A 106 -10.84 -4.70 8.36
CA GLY A 106 -12.30 -4.64 8.32
C GLY A 106 -12.92 -6.01 8.17
N ARG A 107 -14.25 -6.10 8.25
CA ARG A 107 -14.97 -7.33 7.85
C ARG A 107 -14.54 -7.76 6.46
N HIS A 108 -14.51 -6.78 5.56
CA HIS A 108 -13.81 -6.89 4.30
C HIS A 108 -12.58 -5.98 4.33
N ARG A 109 -11.41 -6.59 4.15
CA ARG A 109 -10.11 -5.93 4.21
C ARG A 109 -9.95 -4.97 3.05
N GLY A 110 -9.29 -3.83 3.27
CA GLY A 110 -8.78 -3.03 2.16
C GLY A 110 -7.65 -3.76 1.45
N GLY A 111 -7.56 -3.67 0.13
CA GLY A 111 -6.46 -4.25 -0.63
C GLY A 111 -5.11 -3.76 -0.11
N THR A 112 -4.08 -4.59 -0.21
CA THR A 112 -2.70 -4.25 0.12
C THR A 112 -2.03 -3.53 -1.05
N GLY A 113 -1.10 -2.65 -0.72
CA GLY A 113 -0.12 -2.13 -1.66
C GLY A 113 0.97 -3.16 -1.98
N ILE A 114 2.06 -2.67 -2.57
CA ILE A 114 3.23 -3.46 -2.95
C ILE A 114 4.50 -2.88 -2.36
N VAL A 115 5.51 -3.73 -2.24
CA VAL A 115 6.90 -3.33 -2.06
C VAL A 115 7.66 -3.58 -3.36
N ARG A 116 8.43 -2.59 -3.84
CA ARG A 116 9.44 -2.76 -4.89
C ARG A 116 10.78 -2.22 -4.43
N GLU A 117 11.84 -2.97 -4.71
CA GLU A 117 13.21 -2.58 -4.44
C GLU A 117 14.05 -2.57 -5.71
N TYR A 118 14.66 -1.43 -6.01
CA TYR A 118 15.55 -1.26 -7.15
C TYR A 118 16.97 -1.06 -6.65
N GLU A 119 17.88 -1.92 -7.09
CA GLU A 119 19.31 -1.63 -7.11
C GLU A 119 19.60 -0.72 -8.29
N ILE A 120 20.22 0.44 -8.03
CA ILE A 120 20.58 1.41 -9.05
C ILE A 120 21.88 0.97 -9.72
N LEU A 121 21.85 0.74 -11.03
CA LEU A 121 23.04 0.42 -11.82
C LEU A 121 23.59 1.63 -12.60
N ALA A 122 22.79 2.69 -12.69
CA ALA A 122 23.17 3.97 -13.28
C ALA A 122 24.31 4.65 -12.51
N ASP A 123 25.20 5.32 -13.23
CA ASP A 123 26.33 6.04 -12.63
C ASP A 123 25.84 7.26 -11.83
N ASP A 124 24.82 7.94 -12.34
CA ASP A 124 24.11 9.03 -11.66
C ASP A 124 22.63 9.03 -12.09
N ALA A 125 21.73 9.08 -11.10
CA ALA A 125 20.29 9.13 -11.34
C ALA A 125 19.60 10.16 -10.44
N ASN A 126 18.53 10.75 -10.95
CA ASN A 126 17.63 11.62 -10.23
C ASN A 126 16.23 11.02 -10.20
N LEU A 127 15.68 10.86 -9.00
CA LEU A 127 14.35 10.33 -8.77
C LEU A 127 13.35 11.47 -8.47
N SER A 128 12.30 11.51 -9.29
CA SER A 128 11.02 12.11 -8.88
C SER A 128 10.11 11.03 -8.36
N ILE A 129 9.55 11.23 -7.17
CA ILE A 129 8.63 10.27 -6.55
C ILE A 129 7.27 10.93 -6.32
N ARG A 130 6.21 10.25 -6.75
CA ARG A 130 4.83 10.69 -6.59
C ARG A 130 4.06 9.65 -5.80
N ILE A 131 4.09 9.80 -4.47
CA ILE A 131 3.31 8.99 -3.53
C ILE A 131 2.29 9.91 -2.85
N ASP A 132 1.01 9.57 -2.94
CA ASP A 132 -0.06 10.26 -2.21
C ASP A 132 -0.53 9.43 -1.00
N SER A 133 -1.52 9.94 -0.25
CA SER A 133 -2.13 9.29 0.91
C SER A 133 -1.15 8.96 2.04
N VAL A 134 -0.02 9.68 2.12
CA VAL A 134 0.98 9.48 3.17
C VAL A 134 0.55 10.12 4.48
N ARG A 135 0.26 11.43 4.46
CA ARG A 135 -0.22 12.17 5.64
C ARG A 135 -1.67 11.82 5.98
N ASN A 136 -2.49 11.60 4.96
CA ASN A 136 -3.92 11.32 5.07
C ASN A 136 -4.18 9.97 4.43
N PRO A 137 -4.04 8.85 5.16
CA PRO A 137 -4.26 7.53 4.58
C PRO A 137 -5.72 7.33 4.17
N PRO A 138 -6.00 6.33 3.32
CA PRO A 138 -7.37 6.03 2.92
C PRO A 138 -8.17 5.58 4.14
N TRP A 139 -9.26 6.28 4.44
CA TRP A 139 -10.12 5.96 5.58
C TRP A 139 -10.89 4.66 5.37
N GLY A 140 -11.13 3.95 6.47
CA GLY A 140 -12.10 2.86 6.53
C GLY A 140 -13.53 3.39 6.68
N VAL A 141 -14.51 2.52 6.43
CA VAL A 141 -15.94 2.85 6.50
C VAL A 141 -16.75 1.79 7.24
N HIS A 142 -17.89 2.19 7.81
CA HIS A 142 -18.82 1.34 8.56
C HIS A 142 -18.12 0.53 9.68
N GLY A 143 -17.15 1.14 10.34
CA GLY A 143 -16.35 0.52 11.41
C GLY A 143 -15.04 -0.11 10.94
N GLY A 144 -14.76 -0.15 9.64
CA GLY A 144 -13.44 -0.54 9.12
C GLY A 144 -12.37 0.51 9.44
N MET A 145 -11.13 0.07 9.51
CA MET A 145 -9.94 0.87 9.82
C MET A 145 -9.28 1.43 8.55
N ASN A 146 -8.42 2.44 8.69
CA ASN A 146 -7.72 3.01 7.53
C ASN A 146 -6.65 2.05 6.99
N GLY A 147 -6.34 2.20 5.70
CA GLY A 147 -5.18 1.55 5.09
C GLY A 147 -3.87 2.15 5.58
N GLY A 148 -2.78 1.43 5.35
CA GLY A 148 -1.41 1.87 5.58
C GLY A 148 -0.94 2.91 4.54
N SER A 149 -0.03 3.77 4.97
CA SER A 149 0.57 4.82 4.13
C SER A 149 1.77 4.29 3.34
N GLY A 150 1.89 4.71 2.07
CA GLY A 150 3.09 4.46 1.29
C GLY A 150 4.29 5.31 1.71
N TYR A 151 5.49 4.86 1.37
CA TYR A 151 6.74 5.59 1.60
C TYR A 151 7.83 5.16 0.61
N ALA A 152 8.89 5.98 0.52
CA ALA A 152 10.10 5.63 -0.21
C ALA A 152 11.33 5.87 0.67
N VAL A 153 12.28 4.95 0.60
CA VAL A 153 13.51 4.96 1.39
C VAL A 153 14.67 4.48 0.52
N VAL A 154 15.83 5.10 0.69
CA VAL A 154 17.07 4.70 0.04
C VAL A 154 17.96 4.04 1.08
N ASN A 155 18.59 2.94 0.70
CA ASN A 155 19.48 2.09 1.50
C ASN A 155 18.87 1.67 2.85
N PRO A 156 17.65 1.06 2.85
CA PRO A 156 16.95 0.68 4.07
C PRO A 156 17.77 -0.26 4.94
N GLY A 157 17.79 -0.03 6.25
CA GLY A 157 18.52 -0.84 7.23
C GLY A 157 20.04 -0.64 7.24
N THR A 158 20.55 0.36 6.53
CA THR A 158 21.99 0.67 6.49
C THR A 158 22.30 2.01 7.18
N PRO A 159 23.58 2.30 7.50
CA PRO A 159 23.97 3.64 7.98
C PRO A 159 23.70 4.79 7.00
N GLN A 160 23.45 4.47 5.72
CA GLN A 160 23.14 5.45 4.68
C GLN A 160 21.63 5.56 4.41
N GLU A 161 20.79 5.00 5.28
CA GLU A 161 19.34 5.07 5.13
C GLU A 161 18.85 6.52 5.07
N ARG A 162 18.04 6.85 4.05
CA ARG A 162 17.34 8.13 3.99
C ARG A 162 15.91 7.96 3.49
N LYS A 163 14.95 8.51 4.23
CA LYS A 163 13.54 8.57 3.81
C LYS A 163 13.34 9.71 2.84
N LEU A 164 12.58 9.47 1.79
CA LEU A 164 12.27 10.48 0.78
C LEU A 164 10.99 11.21 1.16
N VAL A 165 10.97 12.52 0.92
CA VAL A 165 9.75 13.31 1.06
C VAL A 165 8.75 12.86 -0.02
N PRO A 166 7.48 12.60 0.32
CA PRO A 166 6.46 12.30 -0.69
C PRO A 166 6.28 13.47 -1.68
N LEU A 167 5.87 13.18 -2.91
CA LEU A 167 5.67 14.20 -3.96
C LEU A 167 6.91 15.08 -4.21
N SER A 168 8.11 14.54 -4.04
CA SER A 168 9.37 15.27 -4.24
C SER A 168 10.03 14.98 -5.59
N ASP A 169 10.98 15.82 -5.96
CA ASP A 169 11.89 15.65 -7.09
C ASP A 169 13.30 16.06 -6.67
N GLY A 170 14.31 15.75 -7.47
CA GLY A 170 15.69 16.10 -7.15
C GLY A 170 16.39 15.08 -6.26
N ASN A 171 15.80 13.90 -6.03
CA ASN A 171 16.38 12.88 -5.17
C ASN A 171 17.51 12.16 -5.91
N ARG A 172 18.76 12.57 -5.68
CA ARG A 172 19.93 11.94 -6.31
C ARG A 172 20.16 10.52 -5.78
N LEU A 173 20.41 9.59 -6.69
CA LEU A 173 20.76 8.19 -6.43
C LEU A 173 22.03 7.85 -7.21
N LEU A 174 22.87 7.02 -6.62
CA LEU A 174 24.12 6.58 -7.21
C LEU A 174 24.12 5.07 -7.44
N LYS A 175 25.06 4.62 -8.26
CA LYS A 175 25.31 3.19 -8.48
C LYS A 175 25.48 2.45 -7.16
N GLY A 176 24.74 1.37 -6.99
CA GLY A 176 24.72 0.52 -5.79
C GLY A 176 23.70 0.94 -4.74
N ASP A 177 23.05 2.10 -4.85
CA ASP A 177 21.94 2.45 -3.96
C ASP A 177 20.77 1.47 -4.12
N ILE A 178 20.11 1.15 -3.01
CA ILE A 178 18.86 0.39 -2.98
C ILE A 178 17.70 1.34 -2.72
N LEU A 179 16.87 1.58 -3.72
CA LEU A 179 15.63 2.33 -3.57
C LEU A 179 14.48 1.36 -3.26
N ARG A 180 13.91 1.44 -2.05
CA ARG A 180 12.66 0.75 -1.69
C ARG A 180 11.49 1.71 -1.76
N ILE A 181 10.47 1.31 -2.51
CA ILE A 181 9.17 2.00 -2.55
C ILE A 181 8.11 1.03 -2.03
N VAL A 182 7.38 1.47 -1.01
CA VAL A 182 6.21 0.77 -0.49
C VAL A 182 4.98 1.61 -0.80
N THR A 183 3.98 1.02 -1.45
CA THR A 183 2.72 1.71 -1.74
C THR A 183 1.68 1.45 -0.66
N GLY A 184 0.75 2.38 -0.49
CA GLY A 184 -0.31 2.28 0.51
C GLY A 184 -1.41 1.30 0.09
N GLY A 185 -2.12 0.77 1.08
CA GLY A 185 -3.33 -0.03 0.84
C GLY A 185 -4.60 0.82 0.83
N GLY A 186 -5.76 0.16 0.78
CA GLY A 186 -7.07 0.79 0.91
C GLY A 186 -7.63 0.70 2.34
N GLY A 187 -8.67 1.47 2.65
CA GLY A 187 -9.39 1.35 3.92
C GLY A 187 -10.25 0.08 3.98
N GLY A 188 -10.51 -0.41 5.19
CA GLY A 188 -11.40 -1.55 5.43
C GLY A 188 -12.88 -1.17 5.43
N PHE A 189 -13.74 -2.17 5.22
CA PHE A 189 -15.19 -2.05 5.31
C PHE A 189 -15.72 -2.93 6.43
N GLY A 190 -16.56 -2.38 7.31
CA GLY A 190 -17.12 -3.14 8.43
C GLY A 190 -16.10 -3.35 9.55
N HIS A 191 -16.56 -3.61 10.77
CA HIS A 191 -15.66 -3.80 11.90
C HIS A 191 -14.76 -5.05 11.70
N PRO A 192 -13.46 -4.99 12.00
CA PRO A 192 -12.52 -6.11 11.81
C PRO A 192 -12.94 -7.42 12.50
N TYR A 193 -13.50 -7.34 13.71
CA TYR A 193 -13.97 -8.53 14.45
C TYR A 193 -15.15 -9.26 13.79
N ASP A 194 -15.79 -8.67 12.78
CA ASP A 194 -16.85 -9.32 11.99
C ASP A 194 -16.29 -10.18 10.84
N ARG A 195 -14.97 -10.13 10.56
CA ARG A 195 -14.32 -11.04 9.60
C ARG A 195 -14.23 -12.45 10.18
N ALA A 196 -14.46 -13.47 9.35
CA ALA A 196 -14.30 -14.85 9.80
C ALA A 196 -12.84 -15.11 10.21
N ALA A 197 -12.63 -15.91 11.25
CA ALA A 197 -11.27 -16.13 11.76
C ALA A 197 -10.43 -16.94 10.77
N GLU A 198 -11.09 -17.81 10.01
CA GLU A 198 -10.53 -18.62 8.94
C GLU A 198 -10.05 -17.73 7.78
N ASP A 199 -10.83 -16.74 7.37
CA ASP A 199 -10.40 -15.77 6.33
C ASP A 199 -9.17 -14.98 6.79
N VAL A 200 -9.09 -14.62 8.08
CA VAL A 200 -7.90 -13.96 8.65
C VAL A 200 -6.69 -14.90 8.64
N LEU A 201 -6.89 -16.20 8.91
CA LEU A 201 -5.82 -17.19 8.77
C LEU A 201 -5.34 -17.28 7.32
N GLU A 202 -6.24 -17.29 6.33
CA GLU A 202 -5.87 -17.26 4.92
C GLU A 202 -5.09 -16.00 4.55
N ASP A 203 -5.52 -14.82 5.04
CA ASP A 203 -4.78 -13.56 4.86
C ASP A 203 -3.34 -13.65 5.41
N VAL A 204 -3.17 -14.30 6.57
CA VAL A 204 -1.87 -14.50 7.22
C VAL A 204 -0.99 -15.49 6.48
N LEU A 205 -1.58 -16.59 6.00
CA LEU A 205 -0.85 -17.57 5.18
C LEU A 205 -0.47 -16.98 3.81
N GLY A 206 -1.26 -16.04 3.30
CA GLY A 206 -0.99 -15.30 2.06
C GLY A 206 -0.02 -14.13 2.19
N GLY A 207 0.38 -13.73 3.40
CA GLY A 207 1.27 -12.59 3.65
C GLY A 207 0.61 -11.21 3.43
N PHE A 208 -0.72 -11.15 3.46
CA PHE A 208 -1.46 -9.88 3.41
C PHE A 208 -1.55 -9.21 4.78
N VAL A 209 -1.66 -10.04 5.82
CA VAL A 209 -1.83 -9.65 7.22
C VAL A 209 -0.77 -10.37 8.06
N SER A 210 -0.05 -9.69 8.93
CA SER A 210 0.89 -10.34 9.85
C SER A 210 0.15 -11.06 10.98
N ARG A 211 0.82 -11.98 11.68
CA ARG A 211 0.24 -12.64 12.87
C ARG A 211 -0.08 -11.62 13.97
N GLU A 212 0.78 -10.63 14.12
CA GLU A 212 0.64 -9.52 15.07
C GLU A 212 -0.60 -8.68 14.74
N SER A 213 -0.83 -8.38 13.46
CA SER A 213 -2.00 -7.66 12.97
C SER A 213 -3.28 -8.47 13.10
N ALA A 214 -3.25 -9.78 12.82
CA ALA A 214 -4.37 -10.69 13.04
C ALA A 214 -4.85 -10.65 14.51
N GLU A 215 -3.93 -10.69 15.47
CA GLU A 215 -4.27 -10.61 16.89
C GLU A 215 -4.72 -9.21 17.30
N ARG A 216 -3.97 -8.17 16.91
CA ARG A 216 -4.22 -6.78 17.30
C ARG A 216 -5.52 -6.24 16.73
N ASP A 217 -5.70 -6.35 15.42
CA ASP A 217 -6.74 -5.63 14.69
C ASP A 217 -7.99 -6.49 14.50
N TYR A 218 -7.84 -7.79 14.23
CA TYR A 218 -8.96 -8.70 13.99
C TYR A 218 -9.38 -9.51 15.23
N GLY A 219 -8.57 -9.46 16.31
CA GLY A 219 -8.79 -10.25 17.51
C GLY A 219 -8.65 -11.75 17.30
N VAL A 220 -7.96 -12.17 16.23
CA VAL A 220 -7.77 -13.58 15.86
C VAL A 220 -6.40 -14.05 16.32
N VAL A 221 -6.37 -15.09 17.14
CA VAL A 221 -5.13 -15.67 17.65
C VAL A 221 -4.79 -16.88 16.81
N ILE A 222 -3.56 -16.93 16.28
CA ILE A 222 -3.09 -18.02 15.42
C ILE A 222 -1.92 -18.73 16.09
N ALA A 223 -2.12 -20.00 16.44
CA ALA A 223 -1.13 -20.86 17.06
C ALA A 223 -0.86 -22.08 16.17
N HIS A 224 0.41 -22.42 15.95
CA HIS A 224 0.80 -23.61 15.16
C HIS A 224 0.15 -23.68 13.75
N GLY A 225 -0.07 -22.53 13.12
CA GLY A 225 -0.68 -22.44 11.78
C GLY A 225 -2.19 -22.66 11.73
N LYS A 226 -2.87 -22.58 12.89
CA LYS A 226 -4.33 -22.72 13.00
C LYS A 226 -4.91 -21.62 13.89
N VAL A 227 -6.20 -21.34 13.71
CA VAL A 227 -6.94 -20.45 14.61
C VAL A 227 -7.07 -21.10 15.98
N ASP A 228 -6.70 -20.38 17.03
CA ASP A 228 -7.07 -20.70 18.41
C ASP A 228 -8.47 -20.09 18.67
N ALA A 229 -9.50 -20.93 18.54
CA ALA A 229 -10.89 -20.51 18.65
C ALA A 229 -11.21 -19.91 20.04
N GLU A 230 -10.72 -20.50 21.12
CA GLU A 230 -11.01 -20.00 22.47
C GLU A 230 -10.31 -18.66 22.74
N ALA A 231 -9.04 -18.54 22.35
CA ALA A 231 -8.31 -17.28 22.53
C ALA A 231 -8.90 -16.17 21.66
N THR A 232 -9.30 -16.50 20.43
CA THR A 232 -10.00 -15.58 19.52
C THR A 232 -11.34 -15.13 20.12
N GLN A 233 -12.14 -16.05 20.67
CA GLN A 233 -13.40 -15.70 21.33
C GLN A 233 -13.18 -14.78 22.53
N ARG A 234 -12.17 -15.08 23.37
CA ARG A 234 -11.81 -14.22 24.53
C ARG A 234 -11.37 -12.82 24.10
N ARG A 235 -10.56 -12.70 23.05
CA ARG A 235 -10.14 -11.41 22.47
C ARG A 235 -11.34 -10.63 21.93
N ARG A 236 -12.20 -11.29 21.15
CA ARG A 236 -13.39 -10.66 20.53
C ARG A 236 -14.51 -10.31 21.51
N ALA A 237 -14.52 -10.89 22.72
CA ALA A 237 -15.52 -10.58 23.75
C ALA A 237 -15.53 -9.10 24.16
N ASN A 238 -14.37 -8.45 24.15
CA ASN A 238 -14.22 -7.02 24.46
C ASN A 238 -14.09 -6.20 23.17
N ARG A 239 -15.12 -6.25 22.32
CA ARG A 239 -15.16 -5.54 21.04
C ARG A 239 -15.00 -4.02 21.24
N PRO A 240 -14.00 -3.38 20.63
CA PRO A 240 -13.86 -1.92 20.67
C PRO A 240 -15.07 -1.22 20.03
N ALA A 241 -15.40 -0.03 20.55
CA ALA A 241 -16.38 0.83 19.89
C ALA A 241 -15.82 1.36 18.56
N ALA A 242 -16.65 1.36 17.52
CA ALA A 242 -16.30 1.89 16.21
C ALA A 242 -17.34 2.90 15.73
N LYS A 243 -16.92 3.80 14.84
CA LYS A 243 -17.77 4.78 14.18
C LYS A 243 -17.78 4.57 12.68
N THR A 244 -18.56 5.39 11.97
CA THR A 244 -18.73 5.30 10.52
C THR A 244 -17.41 5.37 9.77
N PHE A 245 -16.48 6.23 10.17
CA PHE A 245 -15.19 6.40 9.49
C PHE A 245 -14.03 6.19 10.44
N HIS A 246 -12.91 5.72 9.89
CA HIS A 246 -11.65 5.64 10.62
C HIS A 246 -10.50 6.19 9.78
N ARG A 247 -9.75 7.14 10.35
CA ARG A 247 -8.44 7.58 9.85
C ARG A 247 -7.58 7.94 11.05
N MET A 248 -6.71 7.02 11.46
CA MET A 248 -5.97 7.04 12.73
C MET A 248 -6.86 7.00 13.99
N GLU A 249 -8.05 7.58 13.94
CA GLU A 249 -9.10 7.51 14.95
C GLU A 249 -10.48 7.37 14.31
N TYR A 250 -11.46 6.93 15.10
CA TYR A 250 -12.86 6.80 14.68
C TYR A 250 -13.61 8.13 14.76
N VAL A 251 -14.32 8.49 13.69
CA VAL A 251 -15.15 9.69 13.57
C VAL A 251 -16.47 9.38 12.86
N ASP A 252 -17.52 10.16 13.13
CA ASP A 252 -18.83 10.00 12.49
C ASP A 252 -18.89 10.69 11.11
N VAL A 253 -18.00 11.66 10.90
CA VAL A 253 -17.88 12.46 9.69
C VAL A 253 -16.40 12.65 9.35
N VAL A 254 -16.05 12.48 8.08
CA VAL A 254 -14.68 12.64 7.58
C VAL A 254 -14.31 14.13 7.56
N SER A 255 -13.24 14.49 8.26
CA SER A 255 -12.59 15.81 8.15
C SER A 255 -11.45 15.84 7.13
#